data_AF-A0A9D1N7S9-F1
#
_entry.id   AF-A0A9D1N7S9-F1
#
_cell.length_a   1.000
_cell.length_b   1.000
_cell.length_c   1.000
_cell.angle_alpha   90.00
_cell.angle_beta   90.00
_cell.angle_gamma   90.00
#
_symmetry.space_group_name_H-M   'P 1'
#
loop_
_entity.id
_entity.type
_entity.pdbx_description
1 polymer ?
#
loop_
_entity_poly.entity_id
_entity_poly.type
_entity_poly.pdbx_seq_one_letter_code
_entity_poly.pdbx_strand_id
1 'polypeptide(L)'
;MDREIRKLNDTLVNIFNTVMKMEEEAIQNASYDDISITEVHTLEAIGTGRARTMTHVANILGIKVSTLTTAIGRLVKKGYVRRFRDETDRRMVKISLTERGTEVVREHEAFHESMIKEALSRIPDDGIDQFVESISNINDFLVMRSSTAYAGEREFKLAPLHLAGNELPVPIVQAGMSIGVAGSRLASAVAREGGLGLIGTSEIGWRAENYERDPLSANLKAIEEEVARARKAVEDDGGKGLIGAAVMWTHKDAGKYVKAAVKGGAQVIVTSAGLPKDLPAYCSDRKIALLPTISSRRAAAAITKTWTQKYNRTPDGFIFQGPLAAGLLGFKESELEKACVDRYKIIAEVKAELGKLENCPLIVGGGIACREDAEKVYDYGADGIMMGTRFVATEECDASEHYKELYLNCTENDVTIIRSPMKTSVRVMKNSFADSLAATGSEDYDIIEAVRRAACGDYDNGLIFCGVSADKVNSIVTVRDVFREFTT
;
A
#
# COMPACT_ATOMS: atom_id res chain seq x y z
N MET A 1 10.36 -36.83 7.15
CA MET A 1 9.79 -35.58 7.71
C MET A 1 10.29 -35.29 9.13
N ASP A 2 9.98 -36.08 10.16
CA ASP A 2 10.36 -35.76 11.56
C ASP A 2 11.87 -35.59 11.82
N ARG A 3 12.72 -36.36 11.12
CA ARG A 3 14.18 -36.25 11.22
C ARG A 3 14.70 -34.96 10.57
N GLU A 4 14.12 -34.57 9.44
CA GLU A 4 14.49 -33.34 8.72
C GLU A 4 14.04 -32.11 9.50
N ILE A 5 12.83 -32.15 10.09
CA ILE A 5 12.31 -31.08 10.94
C ILE A 5 13.21 -30.88 12.17
N ARG A 6 13.61 -31.96 12.86
CA ARG A 6 14.55 -31.86 13.99
C ARG A 6 15.88 -31.27 13.56
N LYS A 7 16.45 -31.76 12.46
CA LYS A 7 17.70 -31.23 11.91
C LYS A 7 17.58 -29.73 11.59
N LEU A 8 16.49 -29.31 10.96
CA LEU A 8 16.25 -27.90 10.63
C LEU A 8 16.10 -27.04 11.89
N ASN A 9 15.34 -27.50 12.88
CA ASN A 9 15.21 -26.82 14.17
C ASN A 9 16.57 -26.63 14.85
N ASP A 10 17.35 -27.70 14.95
CA ASP A 10 18.68 -27.65 15.55
C ASP A 10 19.61 -26.71 14.76
N THR A 11 19.53 -26.74 13.43
CA THR A 11 20.26 -25.82 12.55
C THR A 11 19.85 -24.36 12.80
N LEU A 12 18.55 -24.04 12.86
CA LEU A 12 18.07 -22.66 13.09
C LEU A 12 18.49 -22.13 14.47
N VAL A 13 18.37 -22.96 15.52
CA VAL A 13 18.81 -22.60 16.88
C VAL A 13 20.31 -22.39 16.90
N ASN A 14 21.09 -23.27 16.26
CA ASN A 14 22.54 -23.13 16.19
C ASN A 14 22.95 -21.89 15.40
N ILE A 15 22.33 -21.61 14.25
CA ILE A 15 22.57 -20.38 13.48
C ILE A 15 22.31 -19.16 14.35
N PHE A 16 21.15 -19.08 15.01
CA PHE A 16 20.82 -17.95 15.88
C PHE A 16 21.88 -17.74 16.98
N ASN A 17 22.25 -18.80 17.70
CA ASN A 17 23.25 -18.72 18.76
C ASN A 17 24.66 -18.39 18.22
N THR A 18 25.04 -18.95 17.07
CA THR A 18 26.35 -18.72 16.45
C THR A 18 26.45 -17.28 15.94
N VAL A 19 25.43 -16.75 15.28
CA VAL A 19 25.39 -15.35 14.82
C VAL A 19 25.47 -14.40 16.01
N MET A 20 24.67 -14.63 17.06
CA MET A 20 24.74 -13.84 18.29
C MET A 20 26.15 -13.82 18.91
N LYS A 21 26.83 -14.98 18.92
CA LYS A 21 28.19 -15.09 19.42
C LYS A 21 29.20 -14.38 18.52
N MET A 22 29.06 -14.51 17.19
CA MET A 22 29.92 -13.82 16.22
C MET A 22 29.77 -12.31 16.32
N GLU A 23 28.55 -11.79 16.50
CA GLU A 23 28.29 -10.37 16.75
C GLU A 23 28.96 -9.88 18.05
N GLU A 24 28.88 -10.69 19.13
CA GLU A 24 29.52 -10.37 20.40
C GLU A 24 31.06 -10.34 20.27
N GLU A 25 31.65 -11.32 19.57
CA GLU A 25 33.09 -11.37 19.28
C GLU A 25 33.53 -10.23 18.35
N ALA A 26 32.73 -9.89 17.34
CA ALA A 26 33.01 -8.79 16.42
C ALA A 26 33.10 -7.46 17.18
N ILE A 27 32.20 -7.22 18.14
CA ILE A 27 32.25 -6.03 19.00
C ILE A 27 33.45 -6.05 19.93
N GLN A 28 33.80 -7.21 20.52
CA GLN A 28 34.99 -7.31 21.38
C GLN A 28 36.30 -7.03 20.63
N ASN A 29 36.33 -7.34 19.33
CA ASN A 29 37.50 -7.14 18.47
C ASN A 29 37.43 -5.84 17.65
N ALA A 30 36.37 -5.05 17.80
CA ALA A 30 36.17 -3.84 17.05
C ALA A 30 37.12 -2.72 17.50
N SER A 31 37.22 -1.66 16.71
CA SER A 31 37.98 -0.45 17.07
C SER A 31 37.43 0.30 18.30
N TYR A 32 36.35 -0.19 18.91
CA TYR A 32 35.61 0.42 20.01
C TYR A 32 35.35 -0.59 21.15
N ASP A 33 35.57 -0.20 22.40
CA ASP A 33 35.46 -1.08 23.58
C ASP A 33 34.39 -0.64 24.60
N ASP A 34 33.78 0.54 24.41
CA ASP A 34 32.85 1.16 25.37
C ASP A 34 31.38 1.10 24.91
N ILE A 35 31.02 0.25 23.95
CA ILE A 35 29.65 0.13 23.41
C ILE A 35 29.16 -1.32 23.35
N SER A 36 27.88 -1.54 23.63
CA SER A 36 27.23 -2.86 23.58
C SER A 36 26.54 -3.13 22.23
N ILE A 37 26.25 -4.40 21.91
CA ILE A 37 25.52 -4.77 20.68
C ILE A 37 24.18 -4.04 20.53
N THR A 38 23.42 -3.91 21.62
CA THR A 38 22.15 -3.17 21.60
C THR A 38 22.35 -1.68 21.29
N GLU A 39 23.47 -1.10 21.74
CA GLU A 39 23.83 0.28 21.43
C GLU A 39 24.31 0.41 19.97
N VAL A 40 25.06 -0.55 19.43
CA VAL A 40 25.44 -0.61 18.01
C VAL A 40 24.21 -0.68 17.10
N HIS A 41 23.27 -1.61 17.35
CA HIS A 41 21.99 -1.66 16.62
C HIS A 41 21.17 -0.37 16.78
N THR A 42 21.30 0.32 17.93
CA THR A 42 20.68 1.64 18.11
C THR A 42 21.33 2.70 17.21
N LEU A 43 22.65 2.67 17.03
CA LEU A 43 23.36 3.55 16.09
C LEU A 43 22.97 3.25 14.64
N GLU A 44 22.88 1.98 14.24
CA GLU A 44 22.39 1.60 12.91
C GLU A 44 20.97 2.09 12.65
N ALA A 45 20.08 1.97 13.63
CA ALA A 45 18.72 2.48 13.52
C ALA A 45 18.65 4.02 13.38
N ILE A 46 19.65 4.75 13.86
CA ILE A 46 19.83 6.18 13.58
C ILE A 46 20.35 6.39 12.15
N GLY A 47 21.26 5.53 11.69
CA GLY A 47 21.81 5.53 10.34
C GLY A 47 22.75 6.71 10.06
N THR A 48 23.58 6.55 9.03
CA THR A 48 24.62 7.51 8.61
C THR A 48 24.08 8.70 7.80
N GLY A 49 22.79 8.67 7.45
CA GLY A 49 22.12 9.68 6.64
C GLY A 49 21.59 10.90 7.40
N ARG A 50 20.44 11.43 6.95
CA ARG A 50 19.80 12.62 7.55
C ARG A 50 19.38 12.36 9.00
N ALA A 51 19.46 13.40 9.84
CA ALA A 51 19.06 13.32 11.24
C ALA A 51 17.59 12.88 11.42
N ARG A 52 17.38 11.94 12.35
CA ARG A 52 16.10 11.26 12.59
C ARG A 52 15.44 11.76 13.89
N THR A 53 14.14 11.56 14.03
CA THR A 53 13.44 11.83 15.29
C THR A 53 13.50 10.62 16.22
N MET A 54 13.34 10.83 17.53
CA MET A 54 13.26 9.74 18.52
C MET A 54 12.15 8.73 18.18
N THR A 55 10.99 9.22 17.73
CA THR A 55 9.85 8.36 17.35
C THR A 55 10.21 7.46 16.17
N HIS A 56 10.92 8.00 15.18
CA HIS A 56 11.32 7.23 14.00
C HIS A 56 12.30 6.11 14.35
N VAL A 57 13.34 6.40 15.14
CA VAL A 57 14.32 5.39 15.57
C VAL A 57 13.68 4.32 16.48
N ALA A 58 12.77 4.72 17.36
CA ALA A 58 12.06 3.78 18.24
C ALA A 58 11.20 2.79 17.43
N ASN A 59 10.57 3.27 16.34
CA ASN A 59 9.78 2.44 15.44
C ASN A 59 10.64 1.48 14.61
N ILE A 60 11.89 1.83 14.30
CA ILE A 60 12.84 0.92 13.63
C ILE A 60 13.20 -0.22 14.57
N LEU A 61 13.56 0.10 15.82
CA LEU A 61 13.96 -0.88 16.83
C LEU A 61 12.80 -1.68 17.43
N GLY A 62 11.55 -1.32 17.15
CA GLY A 62 10.37 -1.98 17.73
C GLY A 62 10.21 -1.77 19.24
N ILE A 63 10.80 -0.69 19.81
CA ILE A 63 10.76 -0.40 21.25
C ILE A 63 9.98 0.87 21.57
N LYS A 64 9.60 1.06 22.85
CA LYS A 64 8.96 2.30 23.30
C LYS A 64 9.95 3.46 23.26
N VAL A 65 9.46 4.67 22.93
CA VAL A 65 10.26 5.91 22.94
C VAL A 65 10.90 6.18 24.31
N SER A 66 10.23 5.79 25.41
CA SER A 66 10.78 5.88 26.76
C SER A 66 12.05 5.03 26.93
N THR A 67 12.06 3.82 26.37
CA THR A 67 13.22 2.91 26.40
C THR A 67 14.36 3.47 25.54
N LEU A 68 14.03 3.97 24.35
CA LEU A 68 15.02 4.57 23.46
C LEU A 68 15.66 5.82 24.08
N THR A 69 14.91 6.63 24.83
CA THR A 69 15.43 7.85 25.47
C THR A 69 16.61 7.54 26.38
N THR A 70 16.56 6.45 27.14
CA THR A 70 17.64 6.00 28.00
C THR A 70 18.85 5.50 27.21
N ALA A 71 18.63 4.78 26.11
CA ALA A 71 19.72 4.31 25.23
C ALA A 71 20.45 5.48 24.56
N ILE A 72 19.69 6.42 23.96
CA ILE A 72 20.23 7.63 23.34
C ILE A 72 20.97 8.50 24.34
N GLY A 73 20.47 8.64 25.57
CA GLY A 73 21.16 9.39 26.62
C GLY A 73 22.57 8.86 26.91
N ARG A 74 22.73 7.52 26.93
CA ARG A 74 24.04 6.87 27.07
C ARG A 74 24.93 7.12 25.86
N LEU A 75 24.41 6.92 24.65
CA LEU A 75 25.15 7.13 23.41
C LEU A 75 25.60 8.59 23.20
N VAL A 76 24.79 9.57 23.63
CA VAL A 76 25.18 10.99 23.65
C VAL A 76 26.32 11.22 24.64
N LYS A 77 26.22 10.66 25.85
CA LYS A 77 27.29 10.79 26.87
C LYS A 77 28.61 10.16 26.40
N LYS A 78 28.54 9.06 25.65
CA LYS A 78 29.70 8.39 25.04
C LYS A 78 30.23 9.10 23.78
N GLY A 79 29.52 10.11 23.27
CA GLY A 79 29.95 10.90 22.10
C GLY A 79 29.65 10.27 20.74
N TYR A 80 28.82 9.24 20.68
CA TYR A 80 28.42 8.55 19.43
C TYR A 80 27.23 9.20 18.74
N VAL A 81 26.37 9.89 19.49
CA VAL A 81 25.15 10.52 18.99
C VAL A 81 25.14 11.99 19.38
N ARG A 82 24.75 12.85 18.44
CA ARG A 82 24.41 14.24 18.72
C ARG A 82 22.90 14.42 18.74
N ARG A 83 22.40 15.16 19.72
CA ARG A 83 20.99 15.51 19.89
C ARG A 83 20.82 17.02 19.78
N PHE A 84 19.93 17.47 18.91
CA PHE A 84 19.68 18.89 18.67
C PHE A 84 18.20 19.16 18.40
N ARG A 85 17.80 20.43 18.49
CA ARG A 85 16.45 20.88 18.12
C ARG A 85 16.45 21.30 16.67
N ASP A 86 15.40 20.94 15.94
CA ASP A 86 15.26 21.30 14.54
C ASP A 86 15.18 22.84 14.38
N GLU A 87 15.81 23.35 13.32
CA GLU A 87 15.91 24.80 13.06
C GLU A 87 14.58 25.39 12.57
N THR A 88 13.76 24.58 11.89
CA THR A 88 12.44 24.97 11.34
C THR A 88 11.28 24.71 12.32
N ASP A 89 11.37 23.67 13.17
CA ASP A 89 10.46 23.46 14.30
C ASP A 89 11.22 23.15 15.58
N ARG A 90 11.46 24.18 16.41
CA ARG A 90 12.20 24.06 17.68
C ARG A 90 11.58 23.10 18.70
N ARG A 91 10.35 22.64 18.50
CA ARG A 91 9.70 21.61 19.33
C ARG A 91 10.13 20.20 18.94
N MET A 92 10.69 20.02 17.74
CA MET A 92 11.14 18.74 17.22
C MET A 92 12.59 18.50 17.63
N VAL A 93 12.82 17.41 18.35
CA VAL A 93 14.15 16.94 18.72
C VAL A 93 14.62 15.92 17.69
N LYS A 94 15.77 16.15 17.10
CA LYS A 94 16.45 15.24 16.17
C LYS A 94 17.73 14.68 16.80
N ILE A 95 18.10 13.51 16.31
CA ILE A 95 19.33 12.80 16.63
C ILE A 95 20.04 12.42 15.33
N SER A 96 21.37 12.48 15.35
CA SER A 96 22.21 11.95 14.28
C SER A 96 23.49 11.39 14.86
N LEU A 97 24.17 10.55 14.09
CA LEU A 97 25.47 10.04 14.43
C LEU A 97 26.51 11.17 14.44
N THR A 98 27.48 11.07 15.33
CA THR A 98 28.75 11.80 15.21
C THR A 98 29.64 11.06 14.21
N GLU A 99 30.83 11.59 13.93
CA GLU A 99 31.84 10.88 13.15
C GLU A 99 32.19 9.52 13.78
N ARG A 100 32.43 9.52 15.11
CA ARG A 100 32.65 8.30 15.90
C ARG A 100 31.47 7.32 15.81
N GLY A 101 30.23 7.82 15.85
CA GLY A 101 29.04 6.97 15.66
C GLY A 101 28.91 6.39 14.26
N THR A 102 29.34 7.14 13.25
CA THR A 102 29.32 6.73 11.84
C THR A 102 30.36 5.65 11.57
N GLU A 103 31.54 5.75 12.19
CA GLU A 103 32.61 4.75 12.09
C GLU A 103 32.18 3.40 12.66
N VAL A 104 31.56 3.38 13.84
CA VAL A 104 31.00 2.16 14.44
C VAL A 104 29.99 1.47 13.52
N VAL A 105 29.05 2.24 12.96
CA VAL A 105 28.03 1.68 12.05
C VAL A 105 28.69 1.11 10.79
N ARG A 106 29.66 1.81 10.20
CA ARG A 106 30.37 1.30 9.02
C ARG A 106 31.14 0.02 9.28
N GLU A 107 31.85 -0.04 10.41
CA GLU A 107 32.60 -1.24 10.79
C GLU A 107 31.66 -2.43 11.01
N HIS A 108 30.50 -2.19 11.63
CA HIS A 108 29.50 -3.23 11.85
C HIS A 108 28.78 -3.66 10.56
N GLU A 109 28.41 -2.72 9.69
CA GLU A 109 27.84 -3.02 8.37
C GLU A 109 28.83 -3.83 7.51
N ALA A 110 30.12 -3.46 7.53
CA ALA A 110 31.17 -4.19 6.81
C ALA A 110 31.36 -5.62 7.34
N PHE A 111 31.26 -5.81 8.67
CA PHE A 111 31.26 -7.13 9.28
C PHE A 111 30.08 -7.98 8.77
N HIS A 112 28.86 -7.44 8.79
CA HIS A 112 27.66 -8.14 8.28
C HIS A 112 27.77 -8.48 6.80
N GLU A 113 28.25 -7.53 5.99
CA GLU A 113 28.45 -7.74 4.56
C GLU A 113 29.48 -8.84 4.29
N SER A 114 30.61 -8.86 5.01
CA SER A 114 31.62 -9.92 4.89
C SER A 114 31.06 -11.27 5.30
N MET A 115 30.38 -11.33 6.45
CA MET A 115 29.77 -12.56 6.97
C MET A 115 28.78 -13.16 5.98
N ILE A 116 27.89 -12.35 5.41
CA ILE A 116 26.90 -12.82 4.42
C ILE A 116 27.60 -13.26 3.12
N LYS A 117 28.57 -12.49 2.60
CA LYS A 117 29.32 -12.88 1.40
C LYS A 117 30.05 -14.21 1.58
N GLU A 118 30.70 -14.40 2.72
CA GLU A 118 31.39 -15.65 3.05
C GLU A 118 30.40 -16.82 3.20
N ALA A 119 29.25 -16.59 3.83
CA ALA A 119 28.20 -17.61 3.93
C ALA A 119 27.65 -18.02 2.55
N LEU A 120 27.39 -17.04 1.67
CA LEU A 120 26.91 -17.28 0.31
C LEU A 120 27.96 -17.92 -0.59
N SER A 121 29.26 -17.73 -0.34
CA SER A 121 30.35 -18.37 -1.11
C SER A 121 30.34 -19.91 -1.04
N ARG A 122 29.57 -20.49 -0.10
CA ARG A 122 29.38 -21.94 0.05
C ARG A 122 28.19 -22.46 -0.75
N ILE A 123 27.42 -21.56 -1.37
CA ILE A 123 26.25 -21.87 -2.18
C ILE A 123 26.64 -21.67 -3.64
N PRO A 124 26.36 -22.63 -4.54
CA PRO A 124 26.50 -22.42 -5.97
C PRO A 124 25.70 -21.20 -6.44
N ASP A 125 26.23 -20.43 -7.40
CA ASP A 125 25.59 -19.18 -7.87
C ASP A 125 24.15 -19.40 -8.35
N ASP A 126 23.86 -20.54 -8.97
CA ASP A 126 22.53 -20.93 -9.46
C ASP A 126 21.55 -21.33 -8.34
N GLY A 127 22.04 -21.55 -7.13
CA GLY A 127 21.23 -21.89 -5.95
C GLY A 127 20.95 -20.71 -5.00
N ILE A 128 21.57 -19.54 -5.22
CA ILE A 128 21.45 -18.39 -4.32
C ILE A 128 20.01 -17.88 -4.26
N ASP A 129 19.36 -17.72 -5.42
CA ASP A 129 17.98 -17.20 -5.49
C ASP A 129 17.01 -18.10 -4.72
N GLN A 130 17.13 -19.42 -4.91
CA GLN A 130 16.30 -20.41 -4.21
C GLN A 130 16.55 -20.40 -2.69
N PHE A 131 17.81 -20.21 -2.27
CA PHE A 131 18.15 -20.09 -0.85
C PHE A 131 17.53 -18.83 -0.22
N VAL A 132 17.68 -17.69 -0.90
CA VAL A 132 17.10 -16.41 -0.47
C VAL A 132 15.58 -16.51 -0.36
N GLU A 133 14.92 -17.12 -1.35
CA GLU A 133 13.48 -17.37 -1.32
C GLU A 133 13.08 -18.27 -0.13
N SER A 134 13.83 -19.34 0.12
CA SER A 134 13.56 -20.27 1.23
C SER A 134 13.67 -19.59 2.60
N ILE A 135 14.72 -18.79 2.83
CA ILE A 135 14.90 -18.03 4.07
C ILE A 135 13.83 -16.94 4.21
N SER A 136 13.48 -16.27 3.11
CA SER A 136 12.42 -15.27 3.08
C SER A 136 11.07 -15.87 3.46
N ASN A 137 10.74 -17.06 2.94
CA ASN A 137 9.53 -17.81 3.29
C ASN A 137 9.45 -18.17 4.78
N ILE A 138 10.57 -18.56 5.39
CA ILE A 138 10.64 -18.84 6.84
C ILE A 138 10.40 -17.55 7.64
N ASN A 139 11.08 -16.45 7.27
CA ASN A 139 10.91 -15.16 7.93
C ASN A 139 9.45 -14.67 7.82
N ASP A 140 8.87 -14.78 6.64
CA ASP A 140 7.48 -14.46 6.33
C ASP A 140 6.49 -15.22 7.23
N PHE A 141 6.70 -16.53 7.41
CA PHE A 141 5.91 -17.35 8.33
C PHE A 141 6.03 -16.87 9.79
N LEU A 142 7.25 -16.57 10.26
CA LEU A 142 7.48 -16.10 11.62
C LEU A 142 6.83 -14.73 11.87
N VAL A 143 6.91 -13.82 10.89
CA VAL A 143 6.24 -12.51 10.92
C VAL A 143 4.73 -12.68 11.03
N MET A 144 4.14 -13.52 10.17
CA MET A 144 2.70 -13.82 10.20
C MET A 144 2.26 -14.38 11.57
N ARG A 145 2.99 -15.39 12.08
CA ARG A 145 2.75 -16.01 13.40
C ARG A 145 2.89 -15.04 14.56
N SER A 146 3.78 -14.06 14.46
CA SER A 146 3.99 -13.06 15.51
C SER A 146 2.90 -11.98 15.57
N SER A 147 2.18 -11.78 14.46
CA SER A 147 1.20 -10.69 14.31
C SER A 147 -0.27 -11.16 14.33
N THR A 148 -0.53 -12.47 14.17
CA THR A 148 -1.89 -13.06 14.21
C THR A 148 -1.93 -14.42 14.93
N ALA A 149 -3.09 -14.76 15.52
CA ALA A 149 -3.39 -16.12 15.94
C ALA A 149 -3.59 -16.99 14.68
N TYR A 150 -2.52 -17.63 14.23
CA TYR A 150 -2.48 -18.48 13.04
C TYR A 150 -3.57 -19.57 13.07
N ALA A 151 -4.33 -19.69 11.96
CA ALA A 151 -5.49 -20.59 11.84
C ALA A 151 -5.23 -21.88 11.03
N GLY A 152 -3.97 -22.26 10.78
CA GLY A 152 -3.65 -23.42 9.93
C GLY A 152 -3.46 -23.06 8.46
N GLU A 153 -3.13 -24.07 7.62
CA GLU A 153 -3.16 -23.95 6.16
C GLU A 153 -4.56 -23.51 5.72
N ARG A 154 -4.66 -22.32 5.12
CA ARG A 154 -5.89 -21.86 4.48
C ARG A 154 -5.76 -22.12 3.00
N GLU A 155 -6.62 -22.97 2.47
CA GLU A 155 -6.81 -23.07 1.03
C GLU A 155 -7.20 -21.68 0.50
N PHE A 156 -6.49 -21.20 -0.53
CA PHE A 156 -6.86 -19.95 -1.18
C PHE A 156 -8.25 -20.08 -1.78
N LYS A 157 -9.17 -19.27 -1.26
CA LYS A 157 -10.55 -19.27 -1.70
C LYS A 157 -11.10 -17.86 -1.69
N LEU A 158 -11.55 -17.43 -2.86
CA LEU A 158 -12.31 -16.20 -3.07
C LEU A 158 -13.74 -16.37 -2.52
N ALA A 159 -13.87 -16.45 -1.20
CA ALA A 159 -15.16 -16.62 -0.53
C ALA A 159 -16.01 -15.33 -0.62
N PRO A 160 -17.34 -15.43 -0.80
CA PRO A 160 -18.22 -14.26 -0.85
C PRO A 160 -18.10 -13.39 0.40
N LEU A 161 -18.12 -12.07 0.21
CA LEU A 161 -18.07 -11.10 1.31
C LEU A 161 -19.44 -10.46 1.53
N HIS A 162 -19.75 -10.19 2.79
CA HIS A 162 -20.94 -9.45 3.16
C HIS A 162 -20.55 -8.00 3.47
N LEU A 163 -20.97 -7.09 2.60
CA LEU A 163 -20.68 -5.66 2.70
C LEU A 163 -21.98 -4.91 2.99
N ALA A 164 -22.18 -4.56 4.27
CA ALA A 164 -23.42 -3.98 4.77
C ALA A 164 -24.65 -4.84 4.44
N GLY A 165 -25.56 -4.34 3.59
CA GLY A 165 -26.75 -5.07 3.13
C GLY A 165 -26.57 -5.86 1.84
N ASN A 166 -25.34 -5.98 1.32
CA ASN A 166 -25.06 -6.60 0.03
C ASN A 166 -24.10 -7.79 0.18
N GLU A 167 -24.21 -8.76 -0.73
CA GLU A 167 -23.22 -9.82 -0.92
C GLU A 167 -22.35 -9.48 -2.13
N LEU A 168 -21.03 -9.66 -1.99
CA LEU A 168 -20.05 -9.61 -3.07
C LEU A 168 -19.62 -11.04 -3.39
N PRO A 169 -20.13 -11.67 -4.47
CA PRO A 169 -19.90 -13.08 -4.76
C PRO A 169 -18.43 -13.44 -4.95
N VAL A 170 -17.69 -12.60 -5.69
CA VAL A 170 -16.26 -12.80 -5.98
C VAL A 170 -15.51 -11.59 -5.39
N PRO A 171 -14.70 -11.74 -4.33
CA PRO A 171 -13.99 -10.64 -3.67
C PRO A 171 -12.80 -10.08 -4.47
N ILE A 172 -13.03 -9.82 -5.76
CA ILE A 172 -12.15 -9.09 -6.65
C ILE A 172 -12.75 -7.70 -6.87
N VAL A 173 -11.95 -6.69 -6.55
CA VAL A 173 -12.33 -5.28 -6.68
C VAL A 173 -11.48 -4.63 -7.76
N GLN A 174 -12.14 -4.00 -8.72
CA GLN A 174 -11.48 -3.12 -9.67
C GLN A 174 -11.36 -1.71 -9.07
N ALA A 175 -10.17 -1.10 -9.16
CA ALA A 175 -9.89 0.19 -8.54
C ALA A 175 -10.57 1.37 -9.24
N GLY A 176 -11.27 2.25 -8.51
CA GLY A 176 -11.90 3.44 -9.10
C GLY A 176 -10.88 4.50 -9.53
N MET A 177 -10.39 4.37 -10.76
CA MET A 177 -9.42 5.25 -11.41
C MET A 177 -10.13 6.48 -11.98
N SER A 178 -9.78 7.66 -11.45
CA SER A 178 -10.38 8.97 -11.77
C SER A 178 -10.19 9.41 -13.23
N ILE A 179 -10.73 10.59 -13.59
CA ILE A 179 -10.64 11.18 -14.95
C ILE A 179 -11.36 10.33 -16.02
N GLY A 180 -12.20 9.39 -15.59
CA GLY A 180 -12.92 8.47 -16.47
C GLY A 180 -12.03 7.38 -17.07
N VAL A 181 -10.95 6.98 -16.38
CA VAL A 181 -10.23 5.73 -16.69
C VAL A 181 -11.05 4.52 -16.23
N ALA A 182 -11.73 4.64 -15.08
CA ALA A 182 -12.75 3.69 -14.63
C ALA A 182 -14.13 4.35 -14.60
N GLY A 183 -14.88 4.14 -15.67
CA GLY A 183 -16.26 4.58 -15.83
C GLY A 183 -17.24 3.40 -15.76
N SER A 184 -18.44 3.62 -16.26
CA SER A 184 -19.53 2.64 -16.23
C SER A 184 -19.23 1.37 -17.00
N ARG A 185 -18.42 1.43 -18.06
CA ARG A 185 -18.13 0.25 -18.91
C ARG A 185 -17.26 -0.75 -18.16
N LEU A 186 -16.16 -0.31 -17.58
CA LEU A 186 -15.29 -1.16 -16.77
C LEU A 186 -16.01 -1.66 -15.51
N ALA A 187 -16.68 -0.75 -14.78
CA ALA A 187 -17.33 -1.10 -13.53
C ALA A 187 -18.45 -2.13 -13.72
N SER A 188 -19.28 -1.97 -14.76
CA SER A 188 -20.35 -2.95 -15.07
C SER A 188 -19.79 -4.29 -15.53
N ALA A 189 -18.71 -4.32 -16.31
CA ALA A 189 -18.06 -5.57 -16.71
C ALA A 189 -17.54 -6.37 -15.51
N VAL A 190 -16.90 -5.69 -14.55
CA VAL A 190 -16.42 -6.32 -13.31
C VAL A 190 -17.57 -6.86 -12.46
N ALA A 191 -18.66 -6.10 -12.35
CA ALA A 191 -19.83 -6.53 -11.60
C ALA A 191 -20.58 -7.71 -12.27
N ARG A 192 -20.52 -7.85 -13.60
CA ARG A 192 -21.08 -9.02 -14.29
C ARG A 192 -20.39 -10.33 -13.92
N GLU A 193 -19.07 -10.28 -13.72
CA GLU A 193 -18.28 -11.42 -13.25
C GLU A 193 -18.44 -11.67 -11.73
N GLY A 194 -19.30 -10.92 -11.04
CA GLY A 194 -19.57 -11.07 -9.61
C GLY A 194 -18.64 -10.27 -8.70
N GLY A 195 -17.79 -9.41 -9.26
CA GLY A 195 -16.89 -8.53 -8.50
C GLY A 195 -17.50 -7.19 -8.10
N LEU A 196 -16.65 -6.32 -7.56
CA LEU A 196 -16.99 -4.93 -7.24
C LEU A 196 -16.34 -3.99 -8.25
N GLY A 197 -17.16 -3.40 -9.12
CA GLY A 197 -16.75 -2.36 -10.05
C GLY A 197 -16.85 -0.98 -9.40
N LEU A 198 -15.78 -0.18 -9.47
CA LEU A 198 -15.72 1.15 -8.87
C LEU A 198 -15.56 2.23 -9.93
N ILE A 199 -16.45 3.22 -9.89
CA ILE A 199 -16.33 4.43 -10.70
C ILE A 199 -15.41 5.43 -10.00
N GLY A 200 -14.40 5.92 -10.70
CA GLY A 200 -13.49 6.95 -10.18
C GLY A 200 -14.11 8.34 -10.28
N THR A 201 -14.42 8.99 -9.16
CA THR A 201 -15.27 10.19 -9.19
C THR A 201 -14.57 11.50 -9.52
N SER A 202 -13.24 11.60 -9.31
CA SER A 202 -12.54 12.88 -9.46
C SER A 202 -12.47 13.29 -10.93
N GLU A 203 -12.93 14.51 -11.20
CA GLU A 203 -13.08 15.12 -12.52
C GLU A 203 -13.75 14.26 -13.59
N ILE A 204 -14.59 13.28 -13.24
CA ILE A 204 -15.23 12.41 -14.24
C ILE A 204 -16.10 13.20 -15.25
N GLY A 205 -16.56 14.40 -14.88
CA GLY A 205 -17.32 15.31 -15.73
C GLY A 205 -16.48 16.17 -16.68
N TRP A 206 -15.16 16.00 -16.76
CA TRP A 206 -14.27 16.87 -17.56
C TRP A 206 -14.61 16.96 -19.05
N ARG A 207 -15.32 15.96 -19.58
CA ARG A 207 -15.77 15.92 -20.98
C ARG A 207 -17.09 16.66 -21.23
N ALA A 208 -17.76 17.15 -20.19
CA ALA A 208 -19.03 17.86 -20.31
C ALA A 208 -18.83 19.29 -20.83
N GLU A 209 -19.73 19.76 -21.70
CA GLU A 209 -19.67 21.11 -22.29
C GLU A 209 -19.60 22.23 -21.26
N ASN A 210 -20.23 22.06 -20.09
CA ASN A 210 -20.27 23.05 -19.03
C ASN A 210 -19.13 22.94 -18.02
N TYR A 211 -18.20 21.99 -18.18
CA TYR A 211 -17.18 21.69 -17.18
C TYR A 211 -16.29 22.90 -16.89
N GLU A 212 -15.73 23.56 -17.91
CA GLU A 212 -14.85 24.72 -17.72
C GLU A 212 -15.53 25.89 -16.96
N ARG A 213 -16.86 25.99 -17.05
CA ARG A 213 -17.65 27.03 -16.37
C ARG A 213 -18.06 26.62 -14.95
N ASP A 214 -18.43 25.35 -14.77
CA ASP A 214 -18.92 24.81 -13.51
C ASP A 214 -18.49 23.32 -13.35
N PRO A 215 -17.23 23.08 -12.95
CA PRO A 215 -16.68 21.73 -12.83
C PRO A 215 -17.44 20.91 -11.80
N LEU A 216 -17.86 21.52 -10.69
CA LEU A 216 -18.55 20.83 -9.62
C LEU A 216 -19.88 20.25 -10.12
N SER A 217 -20.73 21.05 -10.76
CA SER A 217 -22.01 20.56 -11.27
C SER A 217 -21.84 19.52 -12.37
N ALA A 218 -20.86 19.71 -13.27
CA ALA A 218 -20.51 18.73 -14.29
C ALA A 218 -20.11 17.37 -13.68
N ASN A 219 -19.24 17.39 -12.67
CA ASN A 219 -18.81 16.19 -11.95
C ASN A 219 -19.95 15.51 -11.21
N LEU A 220 -20.77 16.25 -10.45
CA LEU A 220 -21.89 15.68 -9.72
C LEU A 220 -22.88 14.97 -10.65
N LYS A 221 -23.19 15.59 -11.79
CA LYS A 221 -24.06 14.99 -12.80
C LYS A 221 -23.43 13.74 -13.42
N ALA A 222 -22.16 13.81 -13.83
CA ALA A 222 -21.46 12.68 -14.43
C ALA A 222 -21.33 11.49 -13.46
N ILE A 223 -21.07 11.73 -12.18
CA ILE A 223 -21.05 10.68 -11.15
C ILE A 223 -22.41 9.97 -11.08
N GLU A 224 -23.51 10.73 -10.99
CA GLU A 224 -24.86 10.16 -10.92
C GLU A 224 -25.19 9.32 -12.16
N GLU A 225 -24.88 9.85 -13.35
CA GLU A 225 -25.16 9.19 -14.64
C GLU A 225 -24.31 7.93 -14.86
N GLU A 226 -23.01 7.97 -14.57
CA GLU A 226 -22.13 6.81 -14.74
C GLU A 226 -22.49 5.69 -13.76
N VAL A 227 -22.81 6.01 -12.49
CA VAL A 227 -23.25 5.00 -11.52
C VAL A 227 -24.58 4.39 -11.96
N ALA A 228 -25.56 5.22 -12.35
CA ALA A 228 -26.86 4.73 -12.80
C ALA A 228 -26.74 3.87 -14.07
N ARG A 229 -25.88 4.26 -15.01
CA ARG A 229 -25.62 3.48 -16.23
C ARG A 229 -25.01 2.12 -15.91
N ALA A 230 -24.01 2.09 -15.02
CA ALA A 230 -23.38 0.84 -14.61
C ALA A 230 -24.35 -0.08 -13.86
N ARG A 231 -25.13 0.47 -12.93
CA ARG A 231 -26.19 -0.27 -12.20
C ARG A 231 -27.19 -0.89 -13.16
N LYS A 232 -27.70 -0.09 -14.10
CA LYS A 232 -28.66 -0.57 -15.10
C LYS A 232 -28.09 -1.68 -15.97
N ALA A 233 -26.85 -1.53 -16.46
CA ALA A 233 -26.22 -2.56 -17.29
C ALA A 233 -26.08 -3.91 -16.55
N VAL A 234 -25.73 -3.87 -15.26
CA VAL A 234 -25.63 -5.08 -14.42
C VAL A 234 -27.01 -5.71 -14.18
N GLU A 235 -28.04 -4.89 -13.94
CA GLU A 235 -29.42 -5.35 -13.75
C GLU A 235 -30.00 -6.00 -15.02
N ASP A 236 -29.82 -5.36 -16.18
CA ASP A 236 -30.31 -5.83 -17.48
C ASP A 236 -29.66 -7.19 -17.86
N ASP A 237 -28.39 -7.38 -17.51
CA ASP A 237 -27.62 -8.61 -17.80
C ASP A 237 -27.75 -9.69 -16.71
N GLY A 238 -28.46 -9.42 -15.61
CA GLY A 238 -28.61 -10.35 -14.48
C GLY A 238 -27.31 -10.59 -13.68
N GLY A 239 -26.36 -9.65 -13.73
CA GLY A 239 -25.11 -9.70 -12.98
C GLY A 239 -25.32 -9.63 -11.47
N LYS A 240 -24.46 -10.32 -10.70
CA LYS A 240 -24.58 -10.45 -9.24
C LYS A 240 -23.56 -9.63 -8.45
N GLY A 241 -22.62 -8.99 -9.13
CA GLY A 241 -21.63 -8.13 -8.49
C GLY A 241 -22.21 -6.78 -8.07
N LEU A 242 -21.33 -5.95 -7.54
CA LEU A 242 -21.69 -4.66 -6.95
C LEU A 242 -21.12 -3.50 -7.75
N ILE A 243 -21.86 -2.40 -7.77
CA ILE A 243 -21.38 -1.11 -8.29
C ILE A 243 -21.12 -0.15 -7.13
N GLY A 244 -19.96 0.47 -7.14
CA GLY A 244 -19.59 1.49 -6.18
C GLY A 244 -18.90 2.70 -6.81
N ALA A 245 -18.50 3.62 -5.94
CA ALA A 245 -17.76 4.82 -6.32
C ALA A 245 -16.53 5.00 -5.42
N ALA A 246 -15.41 5.38 -6.02
CA ALA A 246 -14.18 5.72 -5.32
C ALA A 246 -14.04 7.25 -5.22
N VAL A 247 -14.14 7.78 -4.01
CA VAL A 247 -14.12 9.21 -3.71
C VAL A 247 -12.82 9.61 -3.03
N MET A 248 -12.10 10.56 -3.60
CA MET A 248 -10.91 11.14 -2.97
C MET A 248 -11.34 12.04 -1.79
N TRP A 249 -11.04 11.64 -0.56
CA TRP A 249 -11.59 12.28 0.65
C TRP A 249 -11.02 13.67 0.93
N THR A 250 -9.79 13.94 0.51
CA THR A 250 -9.19 15.29 0.59
C THR A 250 -9.85 16.31 -0.35
N HIS A 251 -10.70 15.88 -1.29
CA HIS A 251 -11.44 16.81 -2.13
C HIS A 251 -12.43 17.61 -1.29
N LYS A 252 -12.44 18.94 -1.45
CA LYS A 252 -13.30 19.85 -0.66
C LYS A 252 -14.80 19.52 -0.75
N ASP A 253 -15.23 18.97 -1.89
CA ASP A 253 -16.62 18.57 -2.16
C ASP A 253 -16.86 17.04 -2.04
N ALA A 254 -15.95 16.28 -1.42
CA ALA A 254 -16.06 14.81 -1.32
C ALA A 254 -17.44 14.34 -0.81
N GLY A 255 -18.00 15.01 0.19
CA GLY A 255 -19.33 14.70 0.70
C GLY A 255 -20.47 14.89 -0.31
N LYS A 256 -20.33 15.81 -1.28
CA LYS A 256 -21.29 15.96 -2.39
C LYS A 256 -21.11 14.86 -3.42
N TYR A 257 -19.88 14.43 -3.69
CA TYR A 257 -19.60 13.30 -4.60
C TYR A 257 -20.19 12.00 -4.06
N VAL A 258 -20.07 11.75 -2.75
CA VAL A 258 -20.75 10.62 -2.08
C VAL A 258 -22.26 10.68 -2.32
N LYS A 259 -22.90 11.83 -2.09
CA LYS A 259 -24.35 12.00 -2.30
C LYS A 259 -24.77 11.76 -3.75
N ALA A 260 -23.99 12.25 -4.72
CA ALA A 260 -24.25 12.02 -6.14
C ALA A 260 -24.13 10.53 -6.50
N ALA A 261 -23.10 9.85 -6.02
CA ALA A 261 -22.93 8.40 -6.24
C ALA A 261 -24.06 7.59 -5.62
N VAL A 262 -24.45 7.91 -4.38
CA VAL A 262 -25.60 7.28 -3.70
C VAL A 262 -26.89 7.51 -4.50
N LYS A 263 -27.12 8.73 -5.00
CA LYS A 263 -28.29 9.07 -5.82
C LYS A 263 -28.31 8.28 -7.14
N GLY A 264 -27.14 8.03 -7.74
CA GLY A 264 -27.00 7.16 -8.92
C GLY A 264 -27.19 5.67 -8.64
N GLY A 265 -27.31 5.26 -7.37
CA GLY A 265 -27.56 3.87 -6.98
C GLY A 265 -26.30 3.09 -6.56
N ALA A 266 -25.22 3.77 -6.16
CA ALA A 266 -24.02 3.10 -5.66
C ALA A 266 -24.34 2.27 -4.41
N GLN A 267 -23.89 1.00 -4.40
CA GLN A 267 -24.04 0.09 -3.27
C GLN A 267 -22.84 0.13 -2.33
N VAL A 268 -21.70 0.60 -2.83
CA VAL A 268 -20.45 0.69 -2.07
C VAL A 268 -19.80 2.05 -2.30
N ILE A 269 -19.35 2.70 -1.23
CA ILE A 269 -18.52 3.90 -1.28
C ILE A 269 -17.16 3.56 -0.73
N VAL A 270 -16.14 3.69 -1.57
CA VAL A 270 -14.73 3.58 -1.19
C VAL A 270 -14.15 4.98 -1.10
N THR A 271 -13.39 5.28 -0.04
CA THR A 271 -12.70 6.56 0.07
C THR A 271 -11.20 6.40 0.03
N SER A 272 -10.52 7.15 -0.84
CA SER A 272 -9.06 7.23 -0.92
C SER A 272 -8.54 8.56 -0.38
N ALA A 273 -7.23 8.67 -0.18
CA ALA A 273 -6.52 9.90 0.20
C ALA A 273 -7.15 10.66 1.39
N GLY A 274 -6.67 10.40 2.60
CA GLY A 274 -7.13 11.05 3.84
C GLY A 274 -7.86 10.10 4.78
N LEU A 275 -8.25 10.62 5.96
CA LEU A 275 -9.01 9.85 6.96
C LEU A 275 -10.48 10.29 6.94
N PRO A 276 -11.41 9.43 6.47
CA PRO A 276 -12.84 9.77 6.29
C PRO A 276 -13.62 9.77 7.59
N LYS A 277 -13.24 10.62 8.55
CA LYS A 277 -13.80 10.62 9.91
C LYS A 277 -15.30 10.93 9.96
N ASP A 278 -15.82 11.65 8.98
CA ASP A 278 -17.19 12.14 8.89
C ASP A 278 -17.96 11.58 7.69
N LEU A 279 -17.41 10.61 6.94
CA LEU A 279 -18.10 9.95 5.83
C LEU A 279 -19.52 9.46 6.16
N PRO A 280 -19.80 8.85 7.34
CA PRO A 280 -21.16 8.42 7.68
C PRO A 280 -22.19 9.55 7.69
N ALA A 281 -21.78 10.82 7.85
CA ALA A 281 -22.67 11.97 7.78
C ALA A 281 -23.25 12.22 6.39
N TYR A 282 -22.60 11.70 5.33
CA TYR A 282 -23.00 11.88 3.94
C TYR A 282 -23.73 10.66 3.36
N CYS A 283 -23.77 9.55 4.10
CA CYS A 283 -24.47 8.33 3.73
C CYS A 283 -25.10 7.70 4.98
N SER A 284 -26.37 8.03 5.22
CA SER A 284 -27.16 7.49 6.34
C SER A 284 -27.76 6.12 6.05
N ASP A 285 -27.87 5.74 4.78
CA ASP A 285 -28.34 4.41 4.40
C ASP A 285 -27.32 3.35 4.85
N ARG A 286 -27.81 2.42 5.68
CA ARG A 286 -27.01 1.31 6.21
C ARG A 286 -26.94 0.11 5.27
N LYS A 287 -27.67 0.13 4.14
CA LYS A 287 -27.52 -0.87 3.07
C LYS A 287 -26.34 -0.56 2.16
N ILE A 288 -25.88 0.70 2.12
CA ILE A 288 -24.72 1.11 1.33
C ILE A 288 -23.46 0.90 2.16
N ALA A 289 -22.55 0.07 1.67
CA ALA A 289 -21.32 -0.26 2.36
C ALA A 289 -20.31 0.90 2.28
N LEU A 290 -19.68 1.23 3.40
CA LEU A 290 -18.64 2.26 3.48
C LEU A 290 -17.29 1.62 3.78
N LEU A 291 -16.37 1.69 2.81
CA LEU A 291 -15.06 1.03 2.84
C LEU A 291 -13.93 2.08 2.78
N PRO A 292 -13.41 2.53 3.92
CA PRO A 292 -12.25 3.41 3.96
C PRO A 292 -10.99 2.74 3.43
N THR A 293 -10.22 3.43 2.59
CA THR A 293 -8.86 3.03 2.24
C THR A 293 -7.87 3.49 3.31
N ILE A 294 -6.99 2.58 3.74
CA ILE A 294 -6.00 2.78 4.79
C ILE A 294 -4.64 2.22 4.38
N SER A 295 -3.58 2.70 5.01
CA SER A 295 -2.20 2.20 4.87
C SER A 295 -1.60 1.71 6.18
N SER A 296 -2.38 1.68 7.28
CA SER A 296 -1.88 1.25 8.59
C SER A 296 -2.99 0.85 9.56
N ARG A 297 -2.62 0.02 10.55
CA ARG A 297 -3.48 -0.34 11.69
C ARG A 297 -4.00 0.87 12.46
N ARG A 298 -3.16 1.91 12.61
CA ARG A 298 -3.52 3.14 13.34
C ARG A 298 -4.67 3.88 12.65
N ALA A 299 -4.68 3.93 11.31
CA ALA A 299 -5.76 4.54 10.56
C ALA A 299 -7.08 3.78 10.75
N ALA A 300 -7.05 2.45 10.65
CA ALA A 300 -8.21 1.57 10.90
C ALA A 300 -8.83 1.83 12.28
N ALA A 301 -8.00 1.82 13.33
CA ALA A 301 -8.45 2.05 14.70
C ALA A 301 -9.04 3.45 14.89
N ALA A 302 -8.43 4.48 14.29
CA ALA A 302 -8.89 5.86 14.41
C ALA A 302 -10.25 6.10 13.74
N ILE A 303 -10.45 5.53 12.54
CA ILE A 303 -11.72 5.63 11.80
C ILE A 303 -12.81 4.90 12.56
N THR A 304 -12.57 3.64 12.90
CA THR A 304 -13.49 2.78 13.68
C THR A 304 -13.94 3.49 14.94
N LYS A 305 -13.00 3.93 15.79
CA LYS A 305 -13.32 4.65 17.03
C LYS A 305 -14.19 5.88 16.77
N THR A 306 -13.84 6.69 15.78
CA THR A 306 -14.57 7.92 15.48
C THR A 306 -15.99 7.62 15.01
N TRP A 307 -16.15 6.64 14.13
CA TRP A 307 -17.44 6.29 13.58
C TRP A 307 -18.37 5.68 14.62
N THR A 308 -17.86 4.79 15.47
CA THR A 308 -18.62 4.20 16.57
C THR A 308 -19.10 5.29 17.53
N GLN A 309 -18.20 6.20 17.94
CA GLN A 309 -18.51 7.23 18.94
C GLN A 309 -19.45 8.33 18.43
N LYS A 310 -19.29 8.76 17.17
CA LYS A 310 -20.04 9.92 16.64
C LYS A 310 -21.28 9.55 15.84
N TYR A 311 -21.26 8.40 15.17
CA TYR A 311 -22.29 8.02 14.20
C TYR A 311 -22.97 6.70 14.53
N ASN A 312 -22.56 6.01 15.61
CA ASN A 312 -23.05 4.68 15.97
C ASN A 312 -22.99 3.71 14.78
N ARG A 313 -21.89 3.77 14.02
CA ARG A 313 -21.64 2.97 12.82
C ARG A 313 -20.20 2.49 12.85
N THR A 314 -19.94 1.28 12.39
CA THR A 314 -18.61 0.76 12.11
C THR A 314 -18.40 0.68 10.61
N PRO A 315 -17.15 0.70 10.12
CA PRO A 315 -16.87 0.43 8.71
C PRO A 315 -17.36 -0.96 8.29
N ASP A 316 -17.91 -1.06 7.09
CA ASP A 316 -18.43 -2.32 6.52
C ASP A 316 -17.32 -3.18 5.89
N GLY A 317 -16.08 -2.69 5.95
CA GLY A 317 -14.86 -3.28 5.46
C GLY A 317 -13.78 -2.21 5.33
N PHE A 318 -12.55 -2.61 5.01
CA PHE A 318 -11.48 -1.68 4.67
C PHE A 318 -10.76 -2.11 3.40
N ILE A 319 -10.26 -1.13 2.66
CA ILE A 319 -9.25 -1.36 1.63
C ILE A 319 -7.88 -1.06 2.24
N PHE A 320 -6.96 -2.01 2.21
CA PHE A 320 -5.55 -1.73 2.47
C PHE A 320 -4.84 -1.37 1.15
N GLN A 321 -4.34 -0.13 1.05
CA GLN A 321 -3.45 0.27 -0.04
C GLN A 321 -2.01 0.01 0.39
N GLY A 322 -1.40 -1.01 -0.21
CA GLY A 322 0.00 -1.34 -0.05
C GLY A 322 0.95 -0.35 -0.75
N PRO A 323 2.24 -0.35 -0.37
CA PRO A 323 3.24 0.60 -0.90
C PRO A 323 3.61 0.35 -2.38
N LEU A 324 3.22 -0.80 -2.92
CA LEU A 324 3.43 -1.21 -4.31
C LEU A 324 2.32 -0.74 -5.26
N ALA A 325 1.30 -0.05 -4.74
CA ALA A 325 0.17 0.46 -5.52
C ALA A 325 0.56 1.57 -6.49
N ALA A 326 -0.33 1.82 -7.46
CA ALA A 326 -0.26 2.94 -8.38
C ALA A 326 -0.80 4.23 -7.76
N GLY A 327 -0.41 5.37 -8.32
CA GLY A 327 -1.01 6.67 -8.01
C GLY A 327 -0.65 7.19 -6.63
N LEU A 328 -1.55 7.98 -6.04
CA LEU A 328 -1.31 8.64 -4.75
C LEU A 328 -1.25 7.61 -3.61
N LEU A 329 -0.11 7.54 -2.94
CA LEU A 329 0.18 6.58 -1.89
C LEU A 329 -0.10 7.16 -0.50
N GLY A 330 -0.63 6.32 0.40
CA GLY A 330 -0.78 6.61 1.83
C GLY A 330 0.53 6.61 2.64
N PHE A 331 1.67 6.81 1.99
CA PHE A 331 3.02 6.74 2.57
C PHE A 331 3.85 7.97 2.19
N LYS A 332 4.72 8.41 3.08
CA LYS A 332 5.78 9.36 2.73
C LYS A 332 6.93 8.63 2.05
N GLU A 333 7.68 9.37 1.24
CA GLU A 333 8.86 8.85 0.55
C GLU A 333 9.85 8.16 1.52
N SER A 334 10.12 8.78 2.67
CA SER A 334 11.01 8.23 3.71
C SER A 334 10.51 6.96 4.40
N GLU A 335 9.22 6.62 4.22
CA GLU A 335 8.57 5.47 4.83
C GLU A 335 8.34 4.34 3.82
N LEU A 336 8.44 4.61 2.51
CA LEU A 336 8.08 3.68 1.45
C LEU A 336 8.93 2.42 1.45
N GLU A 337 10.25 2.55 1.52
CA GLU A 337 11.16 1.41 1.50
C GLU A 337 10.86 0.43 2.64
N LYS A 338 10.76 0.96 3.87
CA LYS A 338 10.37 0.17 5.04
C LYS A 338 8.97 -0.43 4.87
N ALA A 339 8.02 0.34 4.35
CA ALA A 339 6.67 -0.17 4.12
C ALA A 339 6.67 -1.32 3.09
N CYS A 340 7.50 -1.26 2.04
CA CYS A 340 7.65 -2.34 1.07
C CYS A 340 8.12 -3.63 1.73
N VAL A 341 9.11 -3.54 2.62
CA VAL A 341 9.61 -4.67 3.41
C VAL A 341 8.54 -5.17 4.37
N ASP A 342 7.90 -4.28 5.12
CA ASP A 342 6.92 -4.61 6.16
C ASP A 342 5.50 -4.88 5.61
N ARG A 343 5.25 -4.83 4.29
CA ARG A 343 3.87 -4.79 3.73
C ARG A 343 2.97 -5.90 4.24
N TYR A 344 3.48 -7.13 4.30
CA TYR A 344 2.73 -8.30 4.74
C TYR A 344 2.47 -8.28 6.26
N LYS A 345 3.45 -7.82 7.03
CA LYS A 345 3.27 -7.54 8.46
C LYS A 345 2.17 -6.52 8.70
N ILE A 346 2.15 -5.44 7.90
CA ILE A 346 1.12 -4.40 8.03
C ILE A 346 -0.27 -4.97 7.71
N ILE A 347 -0.41 -5.83 6.69
CA ILE A 347 -1.68 -6.53 6.38
C ILE A 347 -2.14 -7.33 7.61
N ALA A 348 -1.26 -8.15 8.20
CA ALA A 348 -1.58 -8.96 9.37
C ALA A 348 -1.97 -8.10 10.59
N GLU A 349 -1.25 -7.01 10.86
CA GLU A 349 -1.56 -6.06 11.93
C GLU A 349 -2.92 -5.37 11.73
N VAL A 350 -3.25 -4.99 10.49
CA VAL A 350 -4.55 -4.41 10.14
C VAL A 350 -5.64 -5.47 10.35
N LYS A 351 -5.48 -6.68 9.81
CA LYS A 351 -6.46 -7.77 9.98
C LYS A 351 -6.73 -8.07 11.45
N ALA A 352 -5.71 -8.10 12.30
CA ALA A 352 -5.87 -8.29 13.73
C ALA A 352 -6.69 -7.18 14.41
N GLU A 353 -6.57 -5.93 13.94
CA GLU A 353 -7.39 -4.81 14.42
C GLU A 353 -8.85 -4.93 13.97
N LEU A 354 -9.07 -5.34 12.71
CA LEU A 354 -10.41 -5.55 12.15
C LEU A 354 -11.13 -6.74 12.79
N GLY A 355 -10.41 -7.77 13.24
CA GLY A 355 -10.98 -8.92 13.95
C GLY A 355 -11.66 -8.58 15.29
N LYS A 356 -11.53 -7.32 15.76
CA LYS A 356 -12.28 -6.80 16.92
C LYS A 356 -13.70 -6.34 16.55
N LEU A 357 -14.01 -6.28 15.26
CA LEU A 357 -15.29 -5.86 14.72
C LEU A 357 -16.06 -7.07 14.23
N GLU A 358 -17.38 -7.01 14.36
CA GLU A 358 -18.26 -7.98 13.74
C GLU A 358 -18.26 -7.74 12.22
N ASN A 359 -17.97 -8.79 11.45
CA ASN A 359 -18.06 -8.81 9.99
C ASN A 359 -17.40 -7.61 9.28
N CYS A 360 -16.08 -7.46 9.44
CA CYS A 360 -15.31 -6.39 8.79
C CYS A 360 -14.19 -6.99 7.92
N PRO A 361 -14.44 -7.21 6.62
CA PRO A 361 -13.44 -7.77 5.72
C PRO A 361 -12.33 -6.78 5.37
N LEU A 362 -11.15 -7.32 5.08
CA LEU A 362 -9.98 -6.61 4.60
C LEU A 362 -9.73 -6.93 3.12
N ILE A 363 -9.89 -5.95 2.25
CA ILE A 363 -9.56 -6.07 0.84
C ILE A 363 -8.18 -5.46 0.63
N VAL A 364 -7.23 -6.21 0.08
CA VAL A 364 -5.84 -5.78 -0.08
C VAL A 364 -5.56 -5.38 -1.53
N GLY A 365 -4.95 -4.22 -1.75
CA GLY A 365 -4.50 -3.78 -3.06
C GLY A 365 -3.07 -3.24 -3.06
N GLY A 366 -2.43 -3.31 -4.22
CA GLY A 366 -1.08 -2.81 -4.46
C GLY A 366 -0.06 -3.92 -4.71
N GLY A 367 0.44 -3.99 -5.94
CA GLY A 367 1.41 -5.02 -6.37
C GLY A 367 0.81 -6.39 -6.68
N ILE A 368 -0.52 -6.48 -6.84
CA ILE A 368 -1.22 -7.72 -7.21
C ILE A 368 -1.48 -7.69 -8.71
N ALA A 369 -0.90 -8.63 -9.44
CA ALA A 369 -1.09 -8.76 -10.90
C ALA A 369 -1.54 -10.16 -11.32
N CYS A 370 -1.16 -11.19 -10.57
CA CYS A 370 -1.50 -12.60 -10.84
C CYS A 370 -2.02 -13.33 -9.60
N ARG A 371 -2.49 -14.56 -9.79
CA ARG A 371 -3.05 -15.40 -8.72
C ARG A 371 -2.09 -15.63 -7.56
N GLU A 372 -0.82 -15.85 -7.84
CA GLU A 372 0.21 -16.08 -6.80
C GLU A 372 0.36 -14.86 -5.88
N ASP A 373 0.29 -13.65 -6.43
CA ASP A 373 0.30 -12.41 -5.65
C ASP A 373 -0.95 -12.34 -4.73
N ALA A 374 -2.11 -12.80 -5.21
CA ALA A 374 -3.35 -12.86 -4.43
C ALA A 374 -3.29 -13.91 -3.31
N GLU A 375 -2.83 -15.12 -3.60
CA GLU A 375 -2.60 -16.18 -2.61
C GLU A 375 -1.71 -15.68 -1.49
N LYS A 376 -0.60 -15.03 -1.85
CA LYS A 376 0.35 -14.48 -0.88
C LYS A 376 -0.30 -13.46 0.04
N VAL A 377 -1.15 -12.54 -0.42
CA VAL A 377 -1.80 -11.58 0.50
C VAL A 377 -2.91 -12.20 1.34
N TYR A 378 -3.56 -13.27 0.85
CA TYR A 378 -4.54 -14.06 1.63
C TYR A 378 -3.88 -14.76 2.81
N ASP A 379 -2.64 -15.24 2.65
CA ASP A 379 -1.86 -15.82 3.75
C ASP A 379 -1.68 -14.84 4.92
N TYR A 380 -1.62 -13.53 4.65
CA TYR A 380 -1.50 -12.50 5.70
C TYR A 380 -2.84 -11.93 6.16
N GLY A 381 -3.96 -12.46 5.67
CA GLY A 381 -5.29 -12.14 6.18
C GLY A 381 -6.12 -11.22 5.31
N ALA A 382 -5.81 -11.10 4.00
CA ALA A 382 -6.78 -10.57 3.05
C ALA A 382 -8.04 -11.46 3.00
N ASP A 383 -9.21 -10.83 2.85
CA ASP A 383 -10.48 -11.50 2.50
C ASP A 383 -10.90 -11.17 1.06
N GLY A 384 -10.15 -10.32 0.38
CA GLY A 384 -10.37 -9.89 -1.00
C GLY A 384 -9.17 -9.16 -1.57
N ILE A 385 -9.14 -9.00 -2.89
CA ILE A 385 -8.08 -8.28 -3.59
C ILE A 385 -8.61 -7.08 -4.36
N MET A 386 -7.76 -6.06 -4.51
CA MET A 386 -8.04 -4.89 -5.32
C MET A 386 -6.92 -4.65 -6.33
N MET A 387 -7.29 -4.47 -7.60
CA MET A 387 -6.35 -4.25 -8.69
C MET A 387 -6.74 -2.99 -9.48
N GLY A 388 -5.75 -2.19 -9.84
CA GLY A 388 -5.92 -1.01 -10.70
C GLY A 388 -5.23 -1.22 -12.03
N THR A 389 -3.89 -1.21 -12.01
CA THR A 389 -3.03 -1.39 -13.19
C THR A 389 -3.41 -2.58 -14.06
N ARG A 390 -3.72 -3.75 -13.46
CA ARG A 390 -4.16 -4.94 -14.20
C ARG A 390 -5.45 -4.70 -15.01
N PHE A 391 -6.37 -3.89 -14.48
CA PHE A 391 -7.64 -3.57 -15.15
C PHE A 391 -7.51 -2.44 -16.19
N VAL A 392 -6.41 -1.69 -16.22
CA VAL A 392 -6.23 -0.65 -17.25
C VAL A 392 -6.12 -1.27 -18.64
N ALA A 393 -5.34 -2.35 -18.78
CA ALA A 393 -5.21 -3.09 -20.04
C ALA A 393 -6.34 -4.12 -20.22
N THR A 394 -7.58 -3.69 -19.95
CA THR A 394 -8.76 -4.48 -20.32
C THR A 394 -9.50 -3.85 -21.49
N GLU A 395 -10.15 -4.69 -22.29
CA GLU A 395 -11.02 -4.21 -23.37
C GLU A 395 -12.07 -3.23 -22.83
N GLU A 396 -12.59 -3.47 -21.62
CA GLU A 396 -13.66 -2.74 -20.95
C GLU A 396 -13.24 -1.42 -20.27
N CYS A 397 -11.93 -1.21 -20.05
CA CYS A 397 -11.40 0.03 -19.47
C CYS A 397 -11.79 1.28 -20.28
N ASP A 398 -12.35 2.30 -19.63
CA ASP A 398 -12.91 3.49 -20.29
C ASP A 398 -11.86 4.46 -20.86
N ALA A 399 -10.57 4.20 -20.61
CA ALA A 399 -9.47 4.92 -21.24
C ALA A 399 -9.38 4.64 -22.76
N SER A 400 -8.70 5.52 -23.49
CA SER A 400 -8.44 5.32 -24.92
C SER A 400 -7.56 4.09 -25.14
N GLU A 401 -7.70 3.42 -26.30
CA GLU A 401 -6.86 2.27 -26.64
C GLU A 401 -5.37 2.60 -26.53
N HIS A 402 -4.97 3.77 -27.02
CA HIS A 402 -3.59 4.21 -26.92
C HIS A 402 -3.10 4.40 -25.48
N TYR A 403 -3.97 4.84 -24.56
CA TYR A 403 -3.63 4.90 -23.13
C TYR A 403 -3.39 3.50 -22.54
N LYS A 404 -4.14 2.49 -22.98
CA LYS A 404 -3.98 1.09 -22.54
C LYS A 404 -2.68 0.49 -23.08
N GLU A 405 -2.35 0.77 -24.34
CA GLU A 405 -1.13 0.31 -25.01
C GLU A 405 0.16 0.73 -24.29
N LEU A 406 0.15 1.86 -23.58
CA LEU A 406 1.30 2.31 -22.78
C LEU A 406 1.71 1.28 -21.73
N TYR A 407 0.76 0.52 -21.18
CA TYR A 407 1.04 -0.49 -20.17
C TYR A 407 1.72 -1.74 -20.76
N LEU A 408 1.50 -2.03 -22.05
CA LEU A 408 2.07 -3.21 -22.72
C LEU A 408 3.58 -3.10 -22.93
N ASN A 409 4.10 -1.88 -23.00
CA ASN A 409 5.51 -1.60 -23.23
C ASN A 409 6.25 -1.20 -21.94
N CYS A 410 5.57 -1.25 -20.79
CA CYS A 410 6.16 -0.86 -19.52
C CYS A 410 7.11 -1.94 -19.02
N THR A 411 8.29 -1.55 -18.56
CA THR A 411 9.21 -2.41 -17.82
C THR A 411 9.31 -1.96 -16.37
N GLU A 412 9.93 -2.77 -15.50
CA GLU A 412 10.18 -2.40 -14.11
C GLU A 412 10.95 -1.06 -14.00
N ASN A 413 11.83 -0.78 -14.96
CA ASN A 413 12.62 0.45 -15.02
C ASN A 413 11.81 1.68 -15.42
N ASP A 414 10.59 1.51 -15.93
CA ASP A 414 9.70 2.59 -16.36
C ASP A 414 8.74 3.04 -15.27
N VAL A 415 8.91 2.54 -14.04
CA VAL A 415 8.11 2.97 -12.88
C VAL A 415 8.96 3.88 -11.99
N THR A 416 8.41 5.01 -11.57
CA THR A 416 9.08 5.95 -10.67
C THR A 416 8.15 6.45 -9.56
N ILE A 417 8.76 7.06 -8.55
CA ILE A 417 8.07 7.73 -7.45
C ILE A 417 8.37 9.22 -7.53
N ILE A 418 7.33 10.03 -7.49
CA ILE A 418 7.41 11.49 -7.39
C ILE A 418 6.77 11.98 -6.09
N ARG A 419 7.10 13.20 -5.67
CA ARG A 419 6.42 13.85 -4.55
C ARG A 419 5.10 14.46 -5.03
N SER A 420 4.09 14.40 -4.18
CA SER A 420 2.79 15.02 -4.40
C SER A 420 2.71 16.39 -3.72
N PRO A 421 1.95 17.35 -4.29
CA PRO A 421 1.48 18.54 -3.58
C PRO A 421 0.78 18.22 -2.24
N MET A 422 0.29 16.99 -2.09
CA MET A 422 -0.36 16.48 -0.88
C MET A 422 0.62 15.94 0.18
N LYS A 423 1.93 16.14 -0.01
CA LYS A 423 3.03 15.72 0.89
C LYS A 423 3.12 14.21 1.11
N THR A 424 2.68 13.45 0.12
CA THR A 424 2.81 12.00 0.04
C THR A 424 3.45 11.61 -1.29
N SER A 425 3.81 10.34 -1.43
CA SER A 425 4.38 9.84 -2.68
C SER A 425 3.29 9.53 -3.72
N VAL A 426 3.65 9.62 -4.99
CA VAL A 426 2.84 9.17 -6.13
C VAL A 426 3.66 8.20 -6.96
N ARG A 427 3.09 7.04 -7.30
CA ARG A 427 3.72 6.09 -8.23
C ARG A 427 3.16 6.24 -9.63
N VAL A 428 4.06 6.48 -10.58
CA VAL A 428 3.74 6.83 -11.96
C VAL A 428 4.70 6.14 -12.93
N MET A 429 4.28 6.05 -14.20
CA MET A 429 5.14 5.68 -15.30
C MET A 429 6.10 6.84 -15.59
N LYS A 430 7.33 6.52 -15.96
CA LYS A 430 8.33 7.49 -16.38
C LYS A 430 7.94 8.12 -17.70
N ASN A 431 8.15 9.42 -17.77
CA ASN A 431 8.08 10.25 -18.97
C ASN A 431 8.84 11.54 -18.66
N SER A 432 8.93 12.43 -19.65
CA SER A 432 9.66 13.70 -19.52
C SER A 432 9.23 14.53 -18.30
N PHE A 433 7.93 14.59 -18.01
CA PHE A 433 7.41 15.35 -16.87
C PHE A 433 7.64 14.67 -15.52
N ALA A 434 7.38 13.37 -15.40
CA ALA A 434 7.59 12.59 -14.19
C ALA A 434 9.08 12.55 -13.80
N ASP A 435 9.98 12.40 -14.77
CA ASP A 435 11.42 12.42 -14.53
C ASP A 435 11.90 13.80 -14.06
N SER A 436 11.36 14.88 -14.64
CA SER A 436 11.61 16.24 -14.17
C SER A 436 11.14 16.45 -12.71
N LEU A 437 9.95 15.96 -12.37
CA LEU A 437 9.44 16.03 -10.99
C LEU A 437 10.27 15.18 -10.02
N ALA A 438 10.70 13.98 -10.43
CA ALA A 438 11.56 13.11 -9.64
C ALA A 438 12.93 13.74 -9.38
N ALA A 439 13.55 14.34 -10.41
CA ALA A 439 14.85 14.97 -10.32
C ALA A 439 14.84 16.27 -9.48
N THR A 440 13.80 17.10 -9.65
CA THR A 440 13.68 18.37 -8.92
C THR A 440 13.09 18.20 -7.52
N GLY A 441 12.33 17.12 -7.29
CA GLY A 441 11.54 16.93 -6.08
C GLY A 441 10.42 17.96 -5.92
N SER A 442 9.98 18.60 -7.03
CA SER A 442 8.94 19.62 -7.02
C SER A 442 7.60 19.07 -6.55
N GLU A 443 6.93 19.85 -5.70
CA GLU A 443 5.56 19.62 -5.25
C GLU A 443 4.60 20.66 -5.85
N ASP A 444 5.10 21.53 -6.74
CA ASP A 444 4.34 22.65 -7.33
C ASP A 444 3.79 22.27 -8.71
N TYR A 445 2.75 21.44 -8.71
CA TYR A 445 1.98 21.08 -9.90
C TYR A 445 0.55 20.69 -9.51
N ASP A 446 -0.37 20.74 -10.46
CA ASP A 446 -1.71 20.18 -10.27
C ASP A 446 -1.72 18.72 -10.72
N ILE A 447 -1.81 17.80 -9.75
CA ILE A 447 -1.82 16.35 -10.00
C ILE A 447 -3.03 15.91 -10.83
N ILE A 448 -4.18 16.55 -10.64
CA ILE A 448 -5.42 16.19 -11.34
C ILE A 448 -5.32 16.61 -12.80
N GLU A 449 -4.86 17.83 -13.05
CA GLU A 449 -4.62 18.33 -14.41
C GLU A 449 -3.55 17.49 -15.13
N ALA A 450 -2.47 17.11 -14.44
CA ALA A 450 -1.44 16.28 -15.04
C ALA A 450 -1.96 14.87 -15.43
N VAL A 451 -2.80 14.25 -14.60
CA VAL A 451 -3.45 12.97 -14.98
C VAL A 451 -4.43 13.20 -16.14
N ARG A 452 -5.12 14.34 -16.19
CA ARG A 452 -6.02 14.71 -17.30
C ARG A 452 -5.28 14.84 -18.63
N ARG A 453 -4.10 15.48 -18.65
CA ARG A 453 -3.26 15.56 -19.85
C ARG A 453 -2.95 14.18 -20.43
N ALA A 454 -2.52 13.23 -19.58
CA ALA A 454 -2.26 11.86 -20.02
C ALA A 454 -3.54 11.19 -20.55
N ALA A 455 -4.68 11.35 -19.86
CA ALA A 455 -5.96 10.81 -20.33
C ALA A 455 -6.42 11.41 -21.68
N CYS A 456 -5.97 12.62 -22.02
CA CYS A 456 -6.21 13.31 -23.29
C CYS A 456 -5.18 12.99 -24.39
N GLY A 457 -4.14 12.21 -24.10
CA GLY A 457 -3.11 11.83 -25.07
C GLY A 457 -1.80 12.60 -25.00
N ASP A 458 -1.64 13.54 -24.06
CA ASP A 458 -0.36 14.21 -23.78
C ASP A 458 0.42 13.40 -22.73
N TYR A 459 1.07 12.33 -23.19
CA TYR A 459 1.79 11.40 -22.33
C TYR A 459 3.17 11.90 -21.91
N ASP A 460 3.76 12.85 -22.64
CA ASP A 460 5.06 13.43 -22.28
C ASP A 460 4.94 14.42 -21.11
N ASN A 461 3.83 15.16 -21.05
CA ASN A 461 3.58 16.20 -20.04
C ASN A 461 2.46 15.85 -19.04
N GLY A 462 1.94 14.62 -19.12
CA GLY A 462 0.92 14.09 -18.22
C GLY A 462 1.49 13.15 -17.16
N LEU A 463 0.65 12.72 -16.22
CA LEU A 463 0.97 11.65 -15.26
C LEU A 463 0.15 10.41 -15.55
N ILE A 464 0.84 9.28 -15.76
CA ILE A 464 0.23 7.97 -15.96
C ILE A 464 0.47 7.17 -14.69
N PHE A 465 -0.60 6.83 -13.97
CA PHE A 465 -0.49 6.12 -12.70
C PHE A 465 -0.32 4.62 -12.93
N CYS A 466 0.84 4.06 -12.61
CA CYS A 466 1.10 2.63 -12.71
C CYS A 466 1.67 2.06 -11.41
N GLY A 467 1.32 0.80 -11.11
CA GLY A 467 1.87 0.04 -9.99
C GLY A 467 3.23 -0.54 -10.34
N VAL A 468 3.92 -1.14 -9.37
CA VAL A 468 5.20 -1.81 -9.64
C VAL A 468 5.08 -2.98 -10.60
N SER A 469 3.91 -3.63 -10.65
CA SER A 469 3.64 -4.81 -11.49
C SER A 469 3.13 -4.44 -12.88
N ALA A 470 3.41 -3.23 -13.36
CA ALA A 470 2.98 -2.78 -14.68
C ALA A 470 3.68 -3.56 -15.80
N ASP A 471 4.91 -4.01 -15.55
CA ASP A 471 5.72 -4.90 -16.40
C ASP A 471 5.06 -6.26 -16.65
N LYS A 472 4.24 -6.73 -15.71
CA LYS A 472 3.49 -7.99 -15.86
C LYS A 472 2.28 -7.86 -16.81
N VAL A 473 1.97 -6.66 -17.30
CA VAL A 473 0.84 -6.42 -18.22
C VAL A 473 1.33 -6.53 -19.66
N ASN A 474 1.25 -7.72 -20.24
CA ASN A 474 1.81 -8.02 -21.57
C ASN A 474 0.78 -8.06 -22.72
N SER A 475 -0.51 -7.96 -22.42
CA SER A 475 -1.58 -8.03 -23.41
C SER A 475 -2.84 -7.32 -22.91
N ILE A 476 -3.65 -6.84 -23.85
CA ILE A 476 -5.02 -6.37 -23.57
C ILE A 476 -5.91 -7.62 -23.49
N VAL A 477 -6.62 -7.78 -22.39
CA VAL A 477 -7.49 -8.94 -22.11
C VAL A 477 -8.91 -8.49 -21.77
N THR A 478 -9.86 -9.42 -21.70
CA THR A 478 -11.20 -9.08 -21.19
C THR A 478 -11.20 -9.09 -19.65
N VAL A 479 -12.12 -8.36 -19.03
CA VAL A 479 -12.38 -8.47 -17.58
C VAL A 479 -12.67 -9.93 -17.19
N ARG A 480 -13.39 -10.65 -18.04
CA ARG A 480 -13.68 -12.08 -17.83
C ARG A 480 -12.42 -12.93 -17.75
N ASP A 481 -11.42 -12.67 -18.59
CA ASP A 481 -10.16 -13.41 -18.56
C ASP A 481 -9.36 -13.10 -17.30
N VAL A 482 -9.37 -11.84 -16.85
CA VAL A 482 -8.80 -11.48 -15.53
C VAL A 482 -9.50 -12.29 -14.43
N PHE A 483 -10.83 -12.35 -14.39
CA PHE A 483 -11.54 -13.11 -13.35
C PHE A 483 -11.24 -14.62 -13.39
N ARG A 484 -11.13 -15.20 -14.58
CA ARG A 484 -10.75 -16.62 -14.75
C ARG A 484 -9.40 -16.91 -14.12
N GLU A 485 -8.39 -16.06 -14.36
CA GLU A 485 -7.03 -16.20 -13.82
C GLU A 485 -7.00 -16.41 -12.29
N PHE A 486 -7.89 -15.73 -11.55
CA PHE A 486 -7.95 -15.81 -10.08
C PHE A 486 -8.93 -16.86 -9.55
N THR A 487 -9.81 -17.42 -10.40
CA THR A 487 -10.89 -18.33 -9.97
C THR A 487 -10.68 -19.79 -10.40
N THR A 488 -9.80 -20.04 -11.38
CA THR A 488 -9.38 -21.37 -11.83
C THR A 488 -8.04 -21.71 -11.24
#